data_AF-A0A366FLK0-F1
#
_entry.id   AF-A0A366FLK0-F1
#
_cell.length_a   1.000
_cell.length_b   1.000
_cell.length_c   1.000
_cell.angle_alpha   90.00
_cell.angle_beta   90.00
_cell.angle_gamma   90.00
#
_symmetry.space_group_name_H-M   'P 1'
#
loop_
_entity.id
_entity.type
_entity.pdbx_description
1 polymer ?
#
loop_
_entity_poly.entity_id
_entity_poly.type
_entity_poly.pdbx_seq_one_letter_code
_entity_poly.pdbx_strand_id
1 'polypeptide(L)'
;MNRTGFAPPVEKASPDDPKHPGWPKGEPNGRGGQFRPKGDGDSPEGGQNGGPGDGKTGASLQAGGRALAEVIKTGIRGLIAAGMNARDNGRLVVLLAEVGLDARPYISAYFDPPKTLQALQRAAQGPRETGYEDHHIVEQATANPDGSERALMDSPDNLARIPAAKHWDLNRWYETRREQFDDLTPRQYLRGKSWEERRRVGLRGLQYVGVLK
;
A
#
# COMPACT_ATOMS: atom_id res chain seq x y z
N MET A 1 -35.99 -34.31 19.91
CA MET A 1 -35.37 -33.60 21.07
C MET A 1 -34.37 -32.61 20.51
N ASN A 2 -34.67 -31.31 20.62
CA ASN A 2 -33.78 -30.20 20.26
C ASN A 2 -33.05 -29.71 21.52
N ARG A 3 -31.77 -29.33 21.40
CA ARG A 3 -31.23 -28.10 22.01
C ARG A 3 -29.89 -27.72 21.36
N THR A 4 -29.92 -26.55 20.78
CA THR A 4 -28.85 -25.73 20.22
C THR A 4 -27.94 -25.18 21.33
N GLY A 5 -26.62 -25.16 21.10
CA GLY A 5 -25.64 -24.49 21.97
C GLY A 5 -25.36 -23.06 21.50
N PHE A 6 -25.72 -22.07 22.32
CA PHE A 6 -25.35 -20.66 22.15
C PHE A 6 -24.16 -20.37 23.07
N ALA A 7 -23.09 -19.77 22.55
CA ALA A 7 -21.99 -19.24 23.37
C ALA A 7 -22.41 -17.92 24.05
N PRO A 8 -21.92 -17.60 25.26
CA PRO A 8 -22.24 -16.34 25.93
C PRO A 8 -21.61 -15.13 25.20
N PRO A 9 -22.24 -13.95 25.28
CA PRO A 9 -21.69 -12.74 24.66
C PRO A 9 -20.45 -12.27 25.41
N VAL A 10 -19.45 -11.82 24.65
CA VAL A 10 -18.21 -11.23 25.16
C VAL A 10 -18.55 -9.90 25.85
N GLU A 11 -18.33 -9.80 27.16
CA GLU A 11 -18.41 -8.54 27.89
C GLU A 11 -17.32 -7.59 27.37
N LYS A 12 -17.74 -6.42 26.86
CA LYS A 12 -16.84 -5.34 26.48
C LYS A 12 -16.47 -4.51 27.71
N ALA A 13 -15.22 -4.01 27.70
CA ALA A 13 -14.54 -3.19 28.70
C ALA A 13 -15.45 -2.44 29.69
N SER A 14 -15.17 -2.63 30.98
CA SER A 14 -15.85 -1.97 32.08
C SER A 14 -15.81 -0.44 31.94
N PRO A 15 -16.90 0.29 32.26
CA PRO A 15 -16.95 1.76 32.19
C PRO A 15 -15.85 2.46 32.99
N ASP A 16 -15.29 1.76 33.99
CA ASP A 16 -14.32 2.27 34.95
C ASP A 16 -12.90 1.77 34.70
N ASP A 17 -12.55 1.28 33.49
CA ASP A 17 -11.15 0.96 33.17
C ASP A 17 -10.32 2.26 33.02
N PRO A 18 -9.43 2.58 33.97
CA PRO A 18 -8.68 3.84 33.94
C PRO A 18 -7.62 3.87 32.83
N LYS A 19 -7.24 2.71 32.27
CA LYS A 19 -6.28 2.62 31.16
C LYS A 19 -6.98 2.76 29.80
N HIS A 20 -8.23 2.31 29.71
CA HIS A 20 -8.99 2.30 28.47
C HIS A 20 -10.46 2.73 28.68
N PRO A 21 -10.71 3.97 29.12
CA PRO A 21 -12.06 4.42 29.37
C PRO A 21 -12.84 4.45 28.05
N GLY A 22 -13.85 3.59 27.94
CA GLY A 22 -14.76 3.52 26.79
C GLY A 22 -16.15 3.99 27.17
N TRP A 23 -16.91 4.51 26.19
CA TRP A 23 -18.34 4.73 26.41
C TRP A 23 -19.08 3.39 26.41
N PRO A 24 -19.96 3.12 27.41
CA PRO A 24 -20.71 1.88 27.46
C PRO A 24 -21.66 1.75 26.26
N LYS A 25 -21.99 0.52 25.91
CA LYS A 25 -22.93 0.24 24.81
C LYS A 25 -24.32 0.76 25.20
N GLY A 26 -24.90 1.63 24.37
CA GLY A 26 -26.20 2.26 24.63
C GLY A 26 -26.11 3.73 25.07
N GLU A 27 -24.91 4.32 25.11
CA GLU A 27 -24.72 5.73 25.45
C GLU A 27 -25.59 6.65 24.58
N PRO A 28 -26.35 7.59 25.18
CA PRO A 28 -27.06 8.63 24.43
C PRO A 28 -26.09 9.41 23.56
N ASN A 29 -26.51 9.77 22.34
CA ASN A 29 -25.69 10.38 21.27
C ASN A 29 -24.85 9.40 20.42
N GLY A 30 -25.08 8.09 20.51
CA GLY A 30 -24.57 7.11 19.53
C GLY A 30 -23.08 6.80 19.64
N ARG A 31 -22.43 7.16 20.76
CA ARG A 31 -20.98 6.96 20.99
C ARG A 31 -20.63 5.63 21.64
N GLY A 32 -21.62 4.79 21.95
CA GLY A 32 -21.41 3.53 22.65
C GLY A 32 -20.46 2.58 21.91
N GLY A 33 -19.43 2.10 22.62
CA GLY A 33 -18.39 1.23 22.07
C GLY A 33 -17.17 1.94 21.49
N GLN A 34 -17.11 3.28 21.55
CA GLN A 34 -15.92 4.07 21.20
C GLN A 34 -15.08 4.39 22.45
N PHE A 35 -13.75 4.49 22.26
CA PHE A 35 -12.83 4.93 23.32
C PHE A 35 -12.97 6.43 23.59
N ARG A 36 -12.92 6.84 24.86
CA ARG A 36 -12.88 8.25 25.25
C ARG A 36 -11.47 8.83 24.99
N PRO A 37 -11.36 10.07 24.47
CA PRO A 37 -10.08 10.76 24.41
C PRO A 37 -9.51 10.93 25.81
N LYS A 38 -8.21 10.67 25.98
CA LYS A 38 -7.50 10.90 27.24
C LYS A 38 -7.26 12.41 27.36
N GLY A 39 -7.73 13.03 28.45
CA GLY A 39 -7.65 14.48 28.64
C GLY A 39 -6.21 14.98 28.71
N ASP A 40 -6.00 16.22 28.25
CA ASP A 40 -4.70 16.89 28.15
C ASP A 40 -4.14 17.19 29.54
N GLY A 41 -3.16 16.42 29.96
CA GLY A 41 -2.48 16.62 31.23
C GLY A 41 -1.50 15.49 31.48
N ASP A 42 -0.22 15.84 31.39
CA ASP A 42 0.94 15.05 31.80
C ASP A 42 1.57 14.15 30.71
N SER A 43 2.60 14.71 30.06
CA SER A 43 3.76 13.97 29.56
C SER A 43 4.87 14.15 30.59
N PRO A 44 5.67 13.10 30.89
CA PRO A 44 6.98 13.08 30.23
C PRO A 44 7.53 11.68 29.88
N GLU A 45 8.40 11.73 28.86
CA GLU A 45 9.61 10.94 28.63
C GLU A 45 9.60 9.40 28.54
N GLY A 46 10.12 8.93 27.39
CA GLY A 46 11.12 7.86 27.31
C GLY A 46 10.69 6.45 27.72
N GLY A 47 10.48 5.57 26.74
CA GLY A 47 10.41 4.15 27.04
C GLY A 47 9.97 3.27 25.89
N GLN A 48 10.93 2.53 25.34
CA GLN A 48 10.75 1.34 24.52
C GLN A 48 9.67 0.44 25.13
N ASN A 49 8.77 -0.12 24.31
CA ASN A 49 7.92 -1.24 24.74
C ASN A 49 7.68 -2.21 23.58
N GLY A 50 8.40 -3.33 23.64
CA GLY A 50 8.00 -4.57 23.00
C GLY A 50 7.03 -5.35 23.90
N GLY A 51 5.90 -5.78 23.31
CA GLY A 51 5.08 -6.93 23.69
C GLY A 51 3.97 -6.69 24.74
N PRO A 52 3.03 -7.64 24.92
CA PRO A 52 2.50 -8.66 23.99
C PRO A 52 0.94 -8.59 23.89
N GLY A 53 0.34 -8.92 22.75
CA GLY A 53 -1.13 -8.96 22.67
C GLY A 53 -1.73 -9.20 21.29
N ASP A 54 -1.81 -10.48 20.94
CA ASP A 54 -2.80 -11.15 20.09
C ASP A 54 -3.86 -10.30 19.36
N GLY A 55 -3.47 -9.85 18.17
CA GLY A 55 -4.36 -9.39 17.09
C GLY A 55 -4.11 -10.19 15.80
N LYS A 56 -4.26 -11.51 15.84
CA LYS A 56 -4.02 -12.40 14.70
C LYS A 56 -5.20 -12.40 13.74
N THR A 57 -5.33 -11.39 12.88
CA THR A 57 -5.98 -11.52 11.54
C THR A 57 -5.71 -10.33 10.63
N GLY A 58 -5.46 -9.13 11.16
CA GLY A 58 -5.20 -7.93 10.34
C GLY A 58 -3.72 -7.56 10.20
N ALA A 59 -2.93 -7.70 11.26
CA ALA A 59 -1.51 -7.31 11.26
C ALA A 59 -0.60 -8.30 10.52
N SER A 60 -0.98 -9.58 10.47
CA SER A 60 -0.20 -10.64 9.81
C SER A 60 -0.28 -10.57 8.27
N LEU A 61 -1.37 -10.04 7.70
CA LEU A 61 -1.47 -9.82 6.25
C LEU A 61 -0.61 -8.64 5.78
N GLN A 62 -0.52 -7.56 6.56
CA GLN A 62 0.35 -6.42 6.23
C GLN A 62 1.83 -6.70 6.50
N ALA A 63 2.17 -7.37 7.61
CA ALA A 63 3.55 -7.76 7.90
C ALA A 63 4.04 -8.86 6.93
N GLY A 64 3.19 -9.85 6.65
CA GLY A 64 3.46 -10.90 5.66
C GLY A 64 3.56 -10.36 4.24
N GLY A 65 2.71 -9.39 3.86
CA GLY A 65 2.77 -8.72 2.56
C GLY A 65 4.03 -7.87 2.37
N ARG A 66 4.50 -7.19 3.42
CA ARG A 66 5.78 -6.44 3.38
C ARG A 66 6.98 -7.36 3.28
N ALA A 67 7.02 -8.44 4.08
CA ALA A 67 8.09 -9.44 4.00
C ALA A 67 8.12 -10.10 2.60
N LEU A 68 6.97 -10.52 2.09
CA LEU A 68 6.78 -11.02 0.73
C LEU A 68 7.32 -10.04 -0.32
N ALA A 69 6.91 -8.78 -0.23
CA ALA A 69 7.35 -7.75 -1.16
C ALA A 69 8.87 -7.59 -1.15
N GLU A 70 9.52 -7.61 0.02
CA GLU A 70 10.98 -7.51 0.12
C GLU A 70 11.71 -8.75 -0.44
N VAL A 71 11.18 -9.96 -0.25
CA VAL A 71 11.78 -11.17 -0.84
C VAL A 71 11.64 -11.14 -2.37
N ILE A 72 10.46 -10.76 -2.91
CA ILE A 72 10.26 -10.59 -4.36
C ILE A 72 11.19 -9.51 -4.91
N LYS A 73 11.28 -8.33 -4.27
CA LYS A 73 12.17 -7.24 -4.68
C LYS A 73 13.63 -7.68 -4.73
N THR A 74 14.09 -8.31 -3.66
CA THR A 74 15.49 -8.73 -3.53
C THR A 74 15.82 -9.75 -4.60
N GLY A 75 14.93 -10.70 -4.83
CA GLY A 75 15.11 -11.71 -5.86
C GLY A 75 15.09 -11.15 -7.29
N ILE A 76 14.17 -10.23 -7.62
CA ILE A 76 14.15 -9.55 -8.93
C ILE A 76 15.43 -8.73 -9.13
N ARG A 77 15.87 -7.96 -8.13
CA ARG A 77 17.12 -7.19 -8.20
C ARG A 77 18.34 -8.08 -8.39
N GLY A 78 18.38 -9.23 -7.72
CA GLY A 78 19.42 -10.23 -7.90
C GLY A 78 19.50 -10.74 -9.35
N LEU A 79 18.36 -11.02 -9.98
CA LEU A 79 18.33 -11.41 -11.40
C LEU A 79 18.84 -10.30 -12.33
N ILE A 80 18.43 -9.05 -12.09
CA ILE A 80 18.89 -7.89 -12.88
C ILE A 80 20.40 -7.70 -12.74
N ALA A 81 20.93 -7.72 -11.51
CA ALA A 81 22.35 -7.56 -11.25
C ALA A 81 23.20 -8.69 -11.86
N ALA A 82 22.61 -9.89 -12.01
CA ALA A 82 23.23 -11.03 -12.67
C ALA A 82 23.13 -10.98 -14.21
N GLY A 83 22.49 -9.95 -14.80
CA GLY A 83 22.33 -9.82 -16.25
C GLY A 83 21.43 -10.88 -16.89
N MET A 84 20.56 -11.52 -16.09
CA MET A 84 19.73 -12.63 -16.53
C MET A 84 18.48 -12.12 -17.28
N ASN A 85 18.24 -12.65 -18.49
CA ASN A 85 17.05 -12.39 -19.28
C ASN A 85 15.89 -13.31 -18.85
N ALA A 86 14.65 -12.94 -19.21
CA ALA A 86 13.40 -13.62 -18.87
C ALA A 86 13.26 -15.11 -19.31
N ARG A 87 14.33 -15.77 -19.76
CA ARG A 87 14.39 -17.22 -20.04
C ARG A 87 15.08 -18.01 -18.92
N ASP A 88 15.86 -17.36 -18.03
CA ASP A 88 16.61 -18.01 -16.95
C ASP A 88 15.87 -17.96 -15.58
N ASN A 89 14.54 -17.81 -15.64
CA ASN A 89 13.61 -17.55 -14.53
C ASN A 89 13.51 -18.65 -13.46
N GLY A 90 14.18 -19.79 -13.65
CA GLY A 90 14.08 -20.92 -12.73
C GLY A 90 14.54 -20.59 -11.31
N ARG A 91 15.62 -19.82 -11.18
CA ARG A 91 16.25 -19.54 -9.87
C ARG A 91 15.39 -18.68 -8.94
N LEU A 92 14.72 -17.66 -9.47
CA LEU A 92 13.87 -16.79 -8.67
C LEU A 92 12.54 -17.46 -8.29
N VAL A 93 11.99 -18.25 -9.21
CA VAL A 93 10.81 -19.09 -8.93
C VAL A 93 11.15 -20.12 -7.86
N VAL A 94 12.33 -20.75 -7.89
CA VAL A 94 12.77 -21.72 -6.86
C VAL A 94 12.96 -21.04 -5.49
N LEU A 95 13.69 -19.92 -5.43
CA LEU A 95 13.93 -19.20 -4.17
C LEU A 95 12.62 -18.71 -3.52
N LEU A 96 11.63 -18.29 -4.34
CA LEU A 96 10.34 -17.82 -3.85
C LEU A 96 9.33 -18.96 -3.60
N ALA A 97 9.46 -20.10 -4.29
CA ALA A 97 8.72 -21.31 -3.98
C ALA A 97 9.13 -21.90 -2.63
N GLU A 98 10.41 -21.79 -2.24
CA GLU A 98 10.92 -22.22 -0.93
C GLU A 98 10.26 -21.48 0.25
N VAL A 99 9.77 -20.25 0.03
CA VAL A 99 9.00 -19.48 1.02
C VAL A 99 7.47 -19.60 0.86
N GLY A 100 7.01 -20.57 0.07
CA GLY A 100 5.59 -20.90 -0.09
C GLY A 100 4.78 -19.90 -0.92
N LEU A 101 5.45 -19.10 -1.75
CA LEU A 101 4.84 -18.02 -2.52
C LEU A 101 4.88 -18.38 -4.00
N ASP A 102 3.70 -18.46 -4.64
CA ASP A 102 3.65 -18.52 -6.09
C ASP A 102 4.00 -17.15 -6.67
N ALA A 103 5.31 -16.94 -6.85
CA ALA A 103 5.86 -15.70 -7.37
C ALA A 103 5.84 -15.62 -8.90
N ARG A 104 5.49 -16.71 -9.60
CA ARG A 104 5.42 -16.73 -11.06
C ARG A 104 4.60 -15.57 -11.64
N PRO A 105 3.37 -15.26 -11.18
CA PRO A 105 2.62 -14.13 -11.71
C PRO A 105 3.33 -12.78 -11.51
N TYR A 106 4.01 -12.56 -10.39
CA TYR A 106 4.74 -11.32 -10.10
C TYR A 106 5.98 -11.15 -10.99
N ILE A 107 6.73 -12.24 -11.19
CA ILE A 107 7.91 -12.27 -12.06
C ILE A 107 7.48 -12.05 -13.51
N SER A 108 6.45 -12.77 -13.97
CA SER A 108 5.92 -12.62 -15.31
C SER A 108 5.46 -11.18 -15.57
N ALA A 109 4.66 -10.62 -14.66
CA ALA A 109 4.18 -9.25 -14.75
C ALA A 109 5.32 -8.21 -14.79
N TYR A 110 6.42 -8.43 -14.06
CA TYR A 110 7.55 -7.50 -14.09
C TYR A 110 8.17 -7.37 -15.49
N PHE A 111 8.22 -8.47 -16.24
CA PHE A 111 8.79 -8.51 -17.60
C PHE A 111 7.79 -8.18 -18.71
N ASP A 112 6.53 -7.88 -18.38
CA ASP A 112 5.57 -7.39 -19.37
C ASP A 112 6.11 -6.13 -20.07
N PRO A 113 5.97 -6.04 -21.40
CA PRO A 113 6.41 -4.88 -22.15
C PRO A 113 5.59 -3.63 -21.78
N PRO A 114 6.14 -2.42 -21.96
CA PRO A 114 5.41 -1.18 -21.74
C PRO A 114 4.11 -1.10 -22.59
N LYS A 115 3.03 -0.61 -21.99
CA LYS A 115 1.69 -0.51 -22.60
C LYS A 115 1.31 0.96 -22.85
N THR A 116 0.28 1.22 -23.68
CA THR A 116 -0.30 2.57 -23.77
C THR A 116 -0.96 2.95 -22.44
N LEU A 117 -1.05 4.26 -22.16
CA LEU A 117 -1.83 4.76 -21.03
C LEU A 117 -3.28 4.24 -21.05
N GLN A 118 -3.92 4.27 -22.21
CA GLN A 118 -5.29 3.78 -22.37
C GLN A 118 -5.44 2.29 -22.02
N ALA A 119 -4.44 1.45 -22.34
CA ALA A 119 -4.48 0.03 -21.98
C ALA A 119 -4.33 -0.16 -20.47
N LEU A 120 -3.44 0.60 -19.82
CA LEU A 120 -3.25 0.55 -18.37
C LEU A 120 -4.50 1.03 -17.61
N GLN A 121 -5.14 2.10 -18.08
CA GLN A 121 -6.39 2.63 -17.52
C GLN A 121 -7.56 1.68 -17.71
N ARG A 122 -7.68 1.06 -18.89
CA ARG A 122 -8.70 0.04 -19.16
C ARG A 122 -8.51 -1.19 -18.28
N ALA A 123 -7.26 -1.62 -18.10
CA ALA A 123 -6.95 -2.73 -17.22
C ALA A 123 -7.34 -2.42 -15.77
N ALA A 124 -7.10 -1.20 -15.26
CA ALA A 124 -7.51 -0.79 -13.92
C ALA A 124 -9.02 -0.86 -13.67
N GLN A 125 -9.84 -0.71 -14.71
CA GLN A 125 -11.30 -0.84 -14.63
C GLN A 125 -11.79 -2.29 -14.63
N GLY A 126 -10.91 -3.25 -14.93
CA GLY A 126 -11.24 -4.67 -14.96
C GLY A 126 -11.01 -5.38 -13.61
N PRO A 127 -11.37 -6.68 -13.52
CA PRO A 127 -11.11 -7.50 -12.33
C PRO A 127 -9.64 -7.50 -11.94
N ARG A 128 -9.35 -7.55 -10.63
CA ARG A 128 -7.96 -7.61 -10.12
C ARG A 128 -7.20 -8.79 -10.73
N GLU A 129 -5.94 -8.56 -11.05
CA GLU A 129 -5.04 -9.55 -11.65
C GLU A 129 -3.86 -9.81 -10.70
N THR A 130 -3.55 -11.08 -10.43
CA THR A 130 -2.42 -11.43 -9.56
C THR A 130 -1.11 -11.00 -10.19
N GLY A 131 -0.22 -10.38 -9.42
CA GLY A 131 1.03 -9.80 -9.92
C GLY A 131 0.93 -8.32 -10.32
N TYR A 132 -0.28 -7.75 -10.31
CA TYR A 132 -0.55 -6.36 -10.67
C TYR A 132 -1.25 -5.60 -9.55
N GLU A 133 -1.09 -4.28 -9.55
CA GLU A 133 -1.71 -3.34 -8.63
C GLU A 133 -2.25 -2.13 -9.39
N ASP A 134 -3.31 -1.51 -8.86
CA ASP A 134 -3.81 -0.24 -9.39
C ASP A 134 -3.04 0.90 -8.74
N HIS A 135 -2.49 1.77 -9.60
CA HIS A 135 -1.69 2.91 -9.21
C HIS A 135 -2.40 4.22 -9.60
N HIS A 136 -2.43 5.17 -8.67
CA HIS A 136 -2.87 6.53 -8.94
C HIS A 136 -1.74 7.32 -9.60
N ILE A 137 -1.92 7.72 -10.87
CA ILE A 137 -0.93 8.49 -11.65
C ILE A 137 -0.53 9.77 -10.91
N VAL A 138 -1.52 10.50 -10.40
CA VAL A 138 -1.33 11.53 -9.37
C VAL A 138 -1.46 10.84 -8.02
N GLU A 139 -0.37 10.80 -7.24
CA GLU A 139 -0.38 10.15 -5.92
C GLU A 139 -1.29 10.89 -4.93
N GLN A 140 -2.09 10.13 -4.16
CA GLN A 140 -2.91 10.66 -3.07
C GLN A 140 -2.10 11.45 -2.03
N ALA A 141 -0.83 11.09 -1.81
CA ALA A 141 0.09 11.82 -0.92
C ALA A 141 0.37 13.27 -1.37
N THR A 142 0.06 13.59 -2.63
CA THR A 142 0.19 14.93 -3.20
C THR A 142 -1.15 15.61 -3.46
N ALA A 143 -2.27 15.06 -2.95
CA ALA A 143 -3.59 15.66 -3.11
C ALA A 143 -3.68 17.03 -2.42
N ASN A 144 -4.46 17.94 -3.00
CA ASN A 144 -4.66 19.26 -2.40
C ASN A 144 -5.38 19.14 -1.04
N PRO A 145 -4.97 19.94 -0.03
CA PRO A 145 -5.56 19.90 1.31
C PRO A 145 -7.01 20.39 1.35
N ASP A 146 -7.43 21.17 0.35
CA ASP A 146 -8.81 21.70 0.25
C ASP A 146 -9.81 20.67 -0.32
N GLY A 147 -9.34 19.50 -0.76
CA GLY A 147 -10.18 18.44 -1.29
C GLY A 147 -10.83 18.74 -2.66
N SER A 148 -10.45 19.83 -3.32
CA SER A 148 -10.99 20.26 -4.62
C SER A 148 -10.88 19.20 -5.72
N GLU A 149 -9.92 18.28 -5.58
CA GLU A 149 -9.58 17.27 -6.58
C GLU A 149 -10.07 15.86 -6.22
N ARG A 150 -10.90 15.72 -5.18
CA ARG A 150 -11.34 14.40 -4.69
C ARG A 150 -12.06 13.58 -5.77
N ALA A 151 -12.82 14.23 -6.65
CA ALA A 151 -13.47 13.57 -7.78
C ALA A 151 -12.47 13.08 -8.85
N LEU A 152 -11.32 13.75 -8.97
CA LEU A 152 -10.27 13.37 -9.92
C LEU A 152 -9.38 12.25 -9.39
N MET A 153 -9.23 12.15 -8.06
CA MET A 153 -8.37 11.16 -7.43
C MET A 153 -8.73 9.74 -7.82
N ASP A 154 -9.97 9.33 -7.60
CA ASP A 154 -10.42 7.96 -7.91
C ASP A 154 -11.03 7.84 -9.32
N SER A 155 -10.83 8.85 -10.16
CA SER A 155 -11.27 8.81 -11.55
C SER A 155 -10.56 7.69 -12.32
N PRO A 156 -11.25 6.98 -13.23
CA PRO A 156 -10.61 6.03 -14.14
C PRO A 156 -9.43 6.62 -14.92
N ASP A 157 -9.42 7.93 -15.17
CA ASP A 157 -8.35 8.63 -15.86
C ASP A 157 -7.06 8.79 -15.03
N ASN A 158 -7.17 8.67 -13.71
CA ASN A 158 -6.06 8.74 -12.77
C ASN A 158 -5.55 7.35 -12.34
N LEU A 159 -6.21 6.26 -12.76
CA LEU A 159 -5.83 4.90 -12.38
C LEU A 159 -5.10 4.17 -13.52
N ALA A 160 -4.03 3.45 -13.19
CA ALA A 160 -3.30 2.61 -14.11
C ALA A 160 -2.98 1.27 -13.45
N ARG A 161 -3.29 0.14 -14.11
CA ARG A 161 -2.89 -1.18 -13.61
C ARG A 161 -1.45 -1.47 -14.02
N ILE A 162 -0.58 -1.65 -13.03
CA ILE A 162 0.86 -1.80 -13.23
C ILE A 162 1.37 -3.05 -12.50
N PRO A 163 2.49 -3.67 -12.94
CA PRO A 163 3.10 -4.76 -12.19
C PRO A 163 3.46 -4.32 -10.77
N ALA A 164 3.13 -5.14 -9.77
CA ALA A 164 3.37 -4.80 -8.36
C ALA A 164 4.86 -4.48 -8.09
N ALA A 165 5.77 -5.23 -8.71
CA ALA A 165 7.20 -4.98 -8.60
C ALA A 165 7.63 -3.62 -9.20
N LYS A 166 7.04 -3.21 -10.32
CA LYS A 166 7.29 -1.88 -10.92
C LYS A 166 6.64 -0.75 -10.11
N HIS A 167 5.55 -1.02 -9.40
CA HIS A 167 4.97 -0.05 -8.45
C HIS A 167 5.96 0.31 -7.33
N TRP A 168 6.72 -0.67 -6.83
CA TRP A 168 7.74 -0.41 -5.83
C TRP A 168 8.93 0.38 -6.36
N ASP A 169 9.37 0.09 -7.59
CA ASP A 169 10.40 0.88 -8.27
C ASP A 169 9.93 2.32 -8.50
N LEU A 170 8.65 2.52 -8.80
CA LEU A 170 8.04 3.84 -8.95
C LEU A 170 8.01 4.60 -7.61
N ASN A 171 7.63 3.94 -6.51
CA ASN A 171 7.69 4.55 -5.17
C ASN A 171 9.12 5.00 -4.83
N ARG A 172 10.13 4.17 -5.13
CA ARG A 172 11.53 4.54 -4.97
C ARG A 172 11.91 5.74 -5.85
N TRP A 173 11.42 5.79 -7.09
CA TRP A 173 11.65 6.91 -7.99
C TRP A 173 11.09 8.22 -7.41
N TYR A 174 9.90 8.18 -6.82
CA TYR A 174 9.27 9.31 -6.11
C TYR A 174 9.99 9.77 -4.84
N GLU A 175 10.82 8.91 -4.25
CA GLU A 175 11.61 9.17 -3.03
C GLU A 175 13.06 9.54 -3.32
N THR A 176 13.52 9.43 -4.57
CA THR A 176 14.90 9.70 -4.95
C THR A 176 15.04 11.13 -5.47
N ARG A 177 16.01 11.88 -4.92
CA ARG A 177 16.34 13.24 -5.40
C ARG A 177 16.88 13.21 -6.82
N ARG A 178 16.52 14.22 -7.61
CA ARG A 178 16.98 14.34 -9.01
C ARG A 178 17.16 15.80 -9.39
N GLU A 179 18.22 16.06 -10.15
CA GLU A 179 18.55 17.40 -10.66
C GLU A 179 17.39 18.03 -11.45
N GLN A 180 16.66 17.23 -12.23
CA GLN A 180 15.48 17.69 -12.99
C GLN A 180 14.31 18.21 -12.13
N PHE A 181 14.42 18.12 -10.80
CA PHE A 181 13.45 18.60 -9.81
C PHE A 181 14.14 19.52 -8.79
N ASP A 182 15.17 20.28 -9.20
CA ASP A 182 15.94 21.18 -8.32
C ASP A 182 16.57 20.44 -7.12
N ASP A 183 17.06 19.22 -7.36
CA ASP A 183 17.59 18.29 -6.35
C ASP A 183 16.57 17.89 -5.25
N LEU A 184 15.28 18.11 -5.49
CA LEU A 184 14.20 17.60 -4.66
C LEU A 184 13.80 16.18 -5.08
N THR A 185 13.12 15.47 -4.18
CA THR A 185 12.38 14.28 -4.61
C THR A 185 11.16 14.72 -5.43
N PRO A 186 10.66 13.90 -6.36
CA PRO A 186 9.44 14.24 -7.10
C PRO A 186 8.27 14.60 -6.18
N ARG A 187 8.08 13.89 -5.05
CA ARG A 187 7.03 14.22 -4.06
C ARG A 187 7.20 15.60 -3.44
N GLN A 188 8.43 16.03 -3.18
CA GLN A 188 8.72 17.35 -2.63
C GLN A 188 8.46 18.44 -3.68
N TYR A 189 8.96 18.26 -4.90
CA TYR A 189 8.75 19.17 -6.02
C TYR A 189 7.27 19.38 -6.35
N LEU A 190 6.46 18.33 -6.23
CA LEU A 190 5.03 18.34 -6.56
C LEU A 190 4.13 19.02 -5.52
N ARG A 191 4.64 19.38 -4.33
CA ARG A 191 3.84 20.07 -3.30
C ARG A 191 3.35 21.42 -3.83
N GLY A 192 2.04 21.63 -3.78
CA GLY A 192 1.40 22.87 -4.24
C GLY A 192 1.39 23.05 -5.77
N LYS A 193 1.79 22.04 -6.56
CA LYS A 193 1.69 22.07 -8.02
C LYS A 193 0.27 21.74 -8.48
N SER A 194 -0.07 22.22 -9.68
CA SER A 194 -1.36 21.90 -10.30
C SER A 194 -1.54 20.40 -10.52
N TRP A 195 -2.80 19.97 -10.66
CA TRP A 195 -3.13 18.60 -11.05
C TRP A 195 -2.42 18.17 -12.32
N GLU A 196 -2.39 19.04 -13.33
CA GLU A 196 -1.76 18.78 -14.62
C GLU A 196 -0.26 18.50 -14.48
N GLU A 197 0.44 19.29 -13.66
CA GLU A 197 1.87 19.11 -13.41
C GLU A 197 2.16 17.81 -12.65
N ARG A 198 1.35 17.50 -11.62
CA ARG A 198 1.45 16.23 -10.91
C ARG A 198 1.21 15.05 -11.84
N ARG A 199 0.20 15.15 -12.71
CA ARG A 199 -0.13 14.11 -13.69
C ARG A 199 1.00 13.93 -14.71
N ARG A 200 1.57 15.03 -15.21
CA ARG A 200 2.72 15.00 -16.13
C ARG A 200 3.92 14.28 -15.51
N VAL A 201 4.24 14.57 -14.24
CA VAL A 201 5.33 13.91 -13.52
C VAL A 201 5.02 12.44 -13.26
N GLY A 202 3.78 12.09 -12.92
CA GLY A 202 3.37 10.69 -12.74
C GLY A 202 3.48 9.85 -14.01
N LEU A 203 3.06 10.41 -15.15
CA LEU A 203 3.26 9.75 -16.46
C LEU A 203 4.74 9.56 -16.78
N ARG A 204 5.60 10.54 -16.48
CA ARG A 204 7.05 10.42 -16.62
C ARG A 204 7.63 9.33 -15.70
N GLY A 205 7.11 9.20 -14.48
CA GLY A 205 7.47 8.12 -13.56
C GLY A 205 7.14 6.74 -14.14
N LEU A 206 5.94 6.57 -14.68
CA LEU A 206 5.50 5.33 -15.34
C LEU A 206 6.36 4.98 -16.57
N GLN A 207 6.80 5.98 -17.34
CA GLN A 207 7.75 5.79 -18.44
C GLN A 207 9.12 5.35 -17.92
N TYR A 208 9.62 6.00 -16.86
CA TYR A 208 10.92 5.70 -16.27
C TYR A 208 11.03 4.25 -15.80
N VAL A 209 9.98 3.71 -15.17
CA VAL A 209 9.95 2.31 -14.71
C VAL A 209 9.57 1.29 -15.80
N GLY A 210 9.43 1.75 -17.06
CA GLY A 210 9.14 0.89 -18.20
C GLY A 210 7.75 0.25 -18.15
N VAL A 211 6.75 0.95 -17.62
CA VAL A 211 5.34 0.52 -17.66
C VAL A 211 4.60 1.20 -18.81
N LEU A 212 4.87 2.49 -19.04
CA LEU A 212 4.23 3.30 -20.06
C LEU A 212 5.16 3.49 -21.26
N LYS A 213 4.63 3.28 -22.47
CA LYS A 213 5.32 3.60 -23.73
C LYS A 213 5.09 5.03 -24.19
#